data_AF-A0A8T4JL71-F1
#
_entry.id   AF-A0A8T4JL71-F1
#
_cell.length_a   1.000
_cell.length_b   1.000
_cell.length_c   1.000
_cell.angle_alpha   90.00
_cell.angle_beta   90.00
_cell.angle_gamma   90.00
#
_symmetry.space_group_name_H-M   'P 1'
#
loop_
_entity.id
_entity.type
_entity.pdbx_description
1 polymer ?
#
loop_
_entity_poly.entity_id
_entity_poly.type
_entity_poly.pdbx_seq_one_letter_code
_entity_poly.pdbx_strand_id
1 'polypeptide(L)'
;MKFDYKVKYKGKWYLPGEEIEEEKEEAVKFASMPFDKPFTKTEINRMSTDALKTLAAENDVPGYEEMTGSSLKEYFINLFEL
;
A
#
# COMPACT_ATOMS: atom_id res chain seq x y z
N MET A 1 7.96 -28.03 10.63
CA MET A 1 7.34 -29.17 11.34
C MET A 1 6.57 -30.02 10.34
N LYS A 2 6.80 -31.34 10.28
CA LYS A 2 6.17 -32.25 9.29
C LYS A 2 5.13 -33.13 9.99
N PHE A 3 3.96 -33.27 9.39
CA PHE A 3 2.88 -34.12 9.91
C PHE A 3 2.54 -35.20 8.88
N ASP A 4 2.44 -36.46 9.34
CA ASP A 4 2.05 -37.61 8.52
C ASP A 4 0.53 -37.70 8.27
N TYR A 5 -0.21 -36.68 8.69
CA TYR A 5 -1.65 -36.56 8.50
C TYR A 5 -2.03 -35.14 8.11
N LYS A 6 -3.20 -35.02 7.46
CA LYS A 6 -3.74 -33.73 7.04
C LYS A 6 -4.02 -32.87 8.27
N VAL A 7 -3.37 -31.72 8.36
CA VAL A 7 -3.50 -30.83 9.52
C VAL A 7 -3.94 -29.44 9.08
N LYS A 8 -4.80 -28.82 9.89
CA LYS A 8 -5.16 -27.41 9.72
C LYS A 8 -4.21 -26.58 10.59
N TYR A 9 -3.34 -25.79 9.98
CA TYR A 9 -2.39 -24.93 10.68
C TYR A 9 -2.56 -23.48 10.20
N LYS A 10 -2.73 -22.55 11.15
CA LYS A 10 -3.01 -21.12 10.89
C LYS A 10 -4.06 -20.85 9.80
N GLY A 11 -5.13 -21.67 9.77
CA GLY A 11 -6.24 -21.51 8.82
C GLY A 11 -6.04 -22.12 7.43
N LYS A 12 -4.84 -22.63 7.10
CA LYS A 12 -4.55 -23.36 5.86
C LYS A 12 -4.54 -24.87 6.13
N TRP A 13 -4.97 -25.65 5.14
CA TRP A 13 -4.91 -27.10 5.17
C TRP A 13 -3.62 -27.57 4.52
N TYR A 14 -2.83 -28.34 5.26
CA TYR A 14 -1.59 -28.94 4.77
C TYR A 14 -1.79 -30.42 4.53
N LEU A 15 -1.20 -30.92 3.44
CA LEU A 15 -1.24 -32.32 3.08
C LEU A 15 -0.23 -33.13 3.90
N PRO A 16 -0.47 -34.45 4.09
CA PRO A 16 0.48 -35.32 4.77
C PRO A 16 1.86 -35.24 4.11
N GLY A 17 2.87 -34.93 4.91
CA GLY A 17 4.25 -34.86 4.47
C GLY A 17 4.72 -33.52 3.91
N GLU A 18 3.87 -32.49 3.88
CA GLU A 18 4.33 -31.11 3.61
C GLU A 18 5.12 -30.58 4.81
N GLU A 19 6.26 -29.95 4.51
CA GLU A 19 7.08 -29.29 5.50
C GLU A 19 6.45 -27.93 5.83
N ILE A 20 5.80 -27.84 6.99
CA ILE A 20 5.27 -26.57 7.48
C ILE A 20 6.47 -25.79 8.01
N GLU A 21 7.02 -24.91 7.19
CA GLU A 21 7.96 -23.90 7.64
C GLU A 21 7.23 -23.05 8.69
N GLU A 22 7.68 -23.12 9.95
CA GLU A 22 7.39 -22.11 10.97
C GLU A 22 8.17 -20.85 10.60
N GLU A 23 7.92 -20.33 9.39
CA GLU A 23 8.34 -19.00 9.07
C GLU A 23 7.48 -18.06 9.92
N LYS A 24 8.21 -17.17 10.57
CA LYS A 24 7.74 -16.25 11.59
C LYS A 24 6.48 -15.55 11.12
N GLU A 25 5.64 -15.19 12.08
CA GLU A 25 4.46 -14.38 11.90
C GLU A 25 4.77 -13.09 11.12
N GLU A 26 4.75 -13.17 9.80
CA GLU A 26 4.66 -12.00 8.95
C GLU A 26 3.35 -12.12 8.17
N ALA A 27 2.33 -11.56 8.82
CA ALA A 27 1.30 -10.78 8.18
C ALA A 27 0.70 -11.43 6.93
N VAL A 28 -0.18 -12.42 7.15
CA VAL A 28 -1.27 -12.65 6.21
C VAL A 28 -2.24 -11.45 6.30
N LYS A 29 -1.84 -10.31 5.73
CA LYS A 29 -2.74 -9.22 5.37
C LYS A 29 -3.28 -9.56 3.99
N PHE A 30 -4.45 -10.19 3.99
CA PHE A 30 -5.34 -10.16 2.84
C PHE A 30 -5.73 -8.71 2.57
N ALA A 31 -4.97 -8.02 1.71
CA ALA A 31 -5.45 -6.93 0.87
C ALA A 31 -4.30 -6.50 -0.04
N SER A 32 -4.54 -6.62 -1.33
CA SER A 32 -3.91 -5.83 -2.38
C SER A 32 -3.43 -4.46 -1.88
N MET A 33 -2.12 -4.17 -1.95
CA MET A 33 -1.56 -2.99 -2.62
C MET A 33 -0.07 -2.80 -2.32
N PRO A 34 0.68 -2.26 -3.28
CA PRO A 34 2.13 -2.33 -3.33
C PRO A 34 2.73 -1.32 -2.35
N PHE A 35 3.95 -1.61 -1.90
CA PHE A 35 5.01 -0.65 -1.61
C PHE A 35 4.53 0.65 -0.94
N ASP A 36 4.61 0.71 0.39
CA ASP A 36 4.58 1.93 1.20
C ASP A 36 4.21 3.22 0.44
N LYS A 37 2.93 3.35 0.07
CA LYS A 37 2.42 4.62 -0.44
C LYS A 37 2.10 5.44 0.80
N PRO A 38 2.88 6.48 1.16
CA PRO A 38 2.62 7.27 2.35
C PRO A 38 1.24 7.95 2.30
N PHE A 39 0.61 7.99 1.12
CA PHE A 39 -0.70 8.58 0.89
C PHE A 39 -1.60 7.64 0.08
N THR A 40 -2.86 7.53 0.50
CA THR A 40 -3.91 6.90 -0.32
C THR A 40 -4.57 7.91 -1.25
N LYS A 41 -5.23 7.46 -2.33
CA LYS A 41 -6.04 8.32 -3.21
C LYS A 41 -7.06 9.16 -2.43
N THR A 42 -7.62 8.59 -1.37
CA THR A 42 -8.57 9.27 -0.48
C THR A 42 -7.89 10.36 0.34
N GLU A 43 -6.67 10.14 0.83
CA GLU A 43 -5.88 11.16 1.52
C GLU A 43 -5.54 12.33 0.62
N ILE A 44 -5.06 12.09 -0.61
CA ILE A 44 -4.77 13.15 -1.58
C ILE A 44 -6.04 13.96 -1.89
N ASN A 45 -7.19 13.29 -2.04
CA ASN A 45 -8.46 13.98 -2.28
C ASN A 45 -8.98 14.77 -1.07
N ARG A 46 -8.66 14.33 0.15
CA ARG A 46 -9.01 15.00 1.41
C ARG A 46 -8.05 16.11 1.82
N MET A 47 -6.82 16.12 1.30
CA MET A 47 -5.86 17.19 1.55
C MET A 47 -6.38 18.54 1.04
N SER A 48 -6.18 19.57 1.86
CA SER A 48 -6.42 20.97 1.48
C SER A 48 -5.46 21.37 0.36
N THR A 49 -5.84 22.40 -0.41
CA THR A 49 -4.98 22.95 -1.48
C THR A 49 -3.61 23.38 -0.97
N ASP A 50 -3.53 23.94 0.24
CA ASP A 50 -2.27 24.33 0.87
C ASP A 50 -1.37 23.11 1.14
N ALA A 51 -1.93 22.01 1.66
CA ALA A 51 -1.19 20.78 1.91
C ALA A 51 -0.69 20.13 0.60
N LEU A 52 -1.51 20.17 -0.46
CA LEU A 52 -1.11 19.70 -1.79
C LEU A 52 0.00 20.56 -2.39
N LYS A 53 -0.01 21.88 -2.16
CA LYS A 53 1.05 22.79 -2.59
C LYS A 53 2.35 22.54 -1.83
N THR A 54 2.29 22.32 -0.52
CA THR A 54 3.47 21.91 0.26
C THR A 54 4.05 20.60 -0.25
N LEU A 55 3.19 19.60 -0.48
CA LEU A 55 3.60 18.31 -1.04
C LEU A 55 4.22 18.49 -2.44
N ALA A 56 3.72 19.43 -3.23
CA ALA A 56 4.22 19.72 -4.57
C ALA A 56 5.57 20.43 -4.55
N ALA A 57 5.78 21.31 -3.58
CA ALA A 57 7.07 21.92 -3.31
C ALA A 57 8.11 20.87 -2.87
N GLU A 58 7.72 19.91 -2.01
CA GLU A 58 8.59 18.80 -1.59
C GLU A 58 8.93 17.83 -2.72
N ASN A 59 8.06 17.69 -3.72
CA ASN A 59 8.27 16.83 -4.89
C ASN A 59 8.82 17.59 -6.11
N ASP A 60 9.28 18.84 -5.95
CA ASP A 60 9.83 19.70 -7.01
C ASP A 60 8.91 19.82 -8.24
N VAL A 61 7.59 19.93 -8.03
CA VAL A 61 6.62 20.03 -9.13
C VAL A 61 6.64 21.47 -9.71
N PRO A 62 7.08 21.67 -10.97
CA PRO A 62 7.13 23.02 -11.55
C PRO A 62 5.72 23.57 -11.77
N GLY A 63 5.48 24.80 -11.34
CA GLY A 63 4.20 25.50 -11.53
C GLY A 63 3.11 25.12 -10.52
N TYR A 64 3.46 24.46 -9.41
CA TYR A 64 2.50 24.06 -8.37
C TYR A 64 1.70 25.23 -7.76
N GLU A 65 2.24 26.45 -7.80
CA GLU A 65 1.55 27.65 -7.30
C GLU A 65 0.37 28.08 -8.19
N GLU A 66 0.52 27.90 -9.51
CA GLU A 66 -0.47 28.25 -10.53
C GLU A 66 -1.42 27.09 -10.86
N MET A 67 -1.06 25.86 -10.49
CA MET A 67 -1.93 24.70 -10.68
C MET A 67 -3.15 24.73 -9.76
N THR A 68 -4.30 24.32 -10.31
CA THR A 68 -5.51 24.13 -9.52
C THR A 68 -5.36 22.92 -8.59
N GLY A 69 -6.02 22.96 -7.44
CA GLY A 69 -6.01 21.84 -6.49
C GLY A 69 -6.43 20.50 -7.12
N SER A 70 -7.30 20.52 -8.12
CA SER A 70 -7.71 19.32 -8.87
C SER A 70 -6.56 18.76 -9.71
N SER A 71 -5.82 19.61 -10.43
CA SER A 71 -4.66 19.20 -11.23
C SER A 71 -3.54 18.62 -10.36
N LEU A 72 -3.29 19.23 -9.19
CA LEU A 72 -2.33 18.71 -8.21
C LEU A 72 -2.74 17.32 -7.70
N LYS A 73 -4.03 17.12 -7.38
CA LYS A 73 -4.54 15.81 -6.95
C LYS A 73 -4.30 14.74 -8.00
N GLU A 74 -4.64 15.01 -9.26
CA GLU A 74 -4.41 14.07 -10.36
C GLU A 74 -2.93 13.79 -10.58
N TYR A 75 -2.07 14.81 -10.47
CA TYR A 75 -0.62 14.62 -10.58
C TYR A 75 -0.10 13.66 -9.50
N PHE A 76 -0.47 13.84 -8.24
CA PHE A 76 -0.04 12.94 -7.16
C PHE A 76 -0.64 11.54 -7.28
N ILE A 77 -1.90 11.42 -7.71
CA ILE A 77 -2.52 10.12 -7.94
C ILE A 77 -1.75 9.36 -9.03
N ASN A 78 -1.32 10.04 -10.11
CA ASN A 78 -0.49 9.43 -11.15
C ASN A 78 0.94 9.12 -10.65
N LEU A 79 1.58 10.05 -9.93
CA LEU A 79 2.94 9.90 -9.42
C LEU A 79 3.08 8.70 -8.46
N PHE A 80 2.10 8.51 -7.59
CA PHE A 80 2.05 7.40 -6.64
C PHE A 80 1.28 6.19 -7.18
N GLU A 81 0.86 6.21 -8.45
CA GLU A 81 0.10 5.15 -9.13
C GLU A 81 -1.12 4.65 -8.31
N LEU A 82 -1.90 5.58 -7.74
CA LEU A 82 -2.96 5.37 -6.73
C LEU A 82 -4.40 5.17 -7.29
#